data_AF-A0A258CLV1-F1
#
_entry.id   AF-A0A258CLV1-F1
#
_cell.length_a   1.000
_cell.length_b   1.000
_cell.length_c   1.000
_cell.angle_alpha   90.00
_cell.angle_beta   90.00
_cell.angle_gamma   90.00
#
_symmetry.space_group_name_H-M   'P 1'
#
loop_
_entity.id
_entity.type
_entity.pdbx_description
1 polymer ?
#
loop_
_entity_poly.entity_id
_entity_poly.type
_entity_poly.pdbx_seq_one_letter_code
_entity_poly.pdbx_strand_id
1 'polypeptide(L)'
;VADGDEAGFGEPQPEIVDTQPARPRIAPPRESRVKPGHLRTAIVAGGVAVAVAAIAVTAYYVNKVKPVETATRPPVAAPAQPAQADNAGKIAERAGEAAAPALVTRPQAGGTAPSQEIAVAQRAILYIEDPAVPQTPRAANGRVFWRLDSESVGQGRPVETIVRATVEIPESGLTLDFTIRRNTDNAFPASHIIGMRFSSTGDPATESVREVGVPQFKTEESERGAPLSAINSALGENLFVAALSNVPVEVTRNVDLILNRAWIDVPVRFASGKRGIITFEKGVSGGQTLADAFGRWR
;
A
#
# COMPACT_ATOMS: atom_id res chain seq x y z
N VAL A 1 28.67 75.13 32.26
CA VAL A 1 29.85 76.04 32.25
C VAL A 1 31.03 75.17 32.65
N ALA A 2 32.00 74.81 31.83
CA ALA A 2 32.42 75.31 30.52
C ALA A 2 33.02 74.16 29.68
N ASP A 3 33.07 74.41 28.37
CA ASP A 3 33.96 73.98 27.28
C ASP A 3 35.06 72.93 27.58
N GLY A 4 35.47 72.08 26.64
CA GLY A 4 35.33 72.15 25.20
C GLY A 4 36.65 71.72 24.55
N ASP A 5 36.50 71.23 23.33
CA ASP A 5 37.47 71.17 22.24
C ASP A 5 38.56 70.10 22.14
N GLU A 6 38.66 69.70 20.88
CA GLU A 6 39.38 68.64 20.19
C GLU A 6 40.87 68.93 19.96
N ALA A 7 41.47 67.98 19.21
CA ALA A 7 42.73 68.00 18.48
C ALA A 7 43.91 67.41 19.28
N GLY A 8 44.66 66.42 18.79
CA GLY A 8 44.77 65.91 17.43
C GLY A 8 46.23 65.56 17.19
N PHE A 9 46.47 64.33 16.72
CA PHE A 9 47.64 63.83 15.99
C PHE A 9 48.99 63.69 16.72
N GLY A 10 49.47 62.44 16.74
CA GLY A 10 50.85 62.04 17.01
C GLY A 10 50.99 60.53 16.84
N GLU A 11 51.52 60.09 15.70
CA GLU A 11 51.66 58.71 15.21
C GLU A 11 52.49 57.76 16.11
N PRO A 12 52.35 56.41 15.94
CA PRO A 12 52.78 55.42 16.91
C PRO A 12 54.19 54.85 16.62
N GLN A 13 54.94 54.49 17.66
CA GLN A 13 56.15 53.64 17.57
C GLN A 13 56.43 52.94 18.91
N PRO A 14 57.13 51.79 18.92
CA PRO A 14 56.52 50.48 19.17
C PRO A 14 56.78 49.96 20.59
N GLU A 15 55.77 49.33 21.20
CA GLU A 15 55.93 48.68 22.49
C GLU A 15 56.33 47.21 22.32
N ILE A 16 57.47 46.87 22.91
CA ILE A 16 58.10 45.55 22.88
C ILE A 16 57.24 44.60 23.71
N VAL A 17 56.73 43.54 23.08
CA VAL A 17 55.94 42.49 23.72
C VAL A 17 56.86 41.49 24.42
N ASP A 18 56.91 41.55 25.75
CA ASP A 18 57.51 40.50 26.58
C ASP A 18 56.64 39.22 26.51
N THR A 19 57.25 38.14 26.05
CA THR A 19 56.63 36.83 25.85
C THR A 19 56.58 36.04 27.16
N GLN A 20 55.37 35.74 27.66
CA GLN A 20 55.19 34.69 28.67
C GLN A 20 55.08 33.30 28.02
N PRO A 21 55.76 32.27 28.55
CA PRO A 21 55.82 30.95 27.93
C PRO A 21 54.52 30.16 28.10
N ALA A 22 53.97 29.67 26.98
CA ALA A 22 52.77 28.83 26.93
C ALA A 22 53.04 27.42 27.49
N ARG A 23 52.18 26.97 28.41
CA ARG A 23 52.18 25.60 28.98
C ARG A 23 51.85 24.55 27.90
N PRO A 24 52.50 23.37 27.87
CA PRO A 24 52.18 22.33 26.90
C PRO A 24 50.83 21.66 27.20
N ARG A 25 49.88 21.70 26.26
CA ARG A 25 48.73 20.79 26.26
C ARG A 25 49.06 19.58 25.38
N ILE A 26 49.12 18.41 26.01
CA ILE A 26 49.35 17.11 25.38
C ILE A 26 48.10 16.75 24.58
N ALA A 27 48.24 16.50 23.27
CA ALA A 27 47.17 16.00 22.42
C ALA A 27 47.05 14.47 22.54
N PRO A 28 45.83 13.88 22.52
CA PRO A 28 45.68 12.42 22.50
C PRO A 28 46.11 11.82 21.14
N PRO A 29 46.56 10.55 21.10
CA PRO A 29 47.03 9.91 19.88
C PRO A 29 45.91 9.74 18.85
N ARG A 30 46.21 10.03 17.58
CA ARG A 30 45.31 9.74 16.45
C ARG A 30 45.24 8.23 16.22
N GLU A 31 44.07 7.62 16.38
CA GLU A 31 43.83 6.24 15.95
C GLU A 31 43.84 6.14 14.41
N SER A 32 44.52 5.10 13.92
CA SER A 32 44.59 4.76 12.49
C SER A 32 43.27 4.17 12.01
N ARG A 33 42.66 4.82 11.01
CA ARG A 33 41.44 4.36 10.34
C ARG A 33 41.73 3.10 9.52
N VAL A 34 41.33 1.94 10.04
CA VAL A 34 41.35 0.66 9.31
C VAL A 34 40.34 0.72 8.15
N LYS A 35 40.81 0.52 6.91
CA LYS A 35 39.96 0.35 5.72
C LYS A 35 39.36 -1.06 5.72
N PRO A 36 38.03 -1.27 5.72
CA PRO A 36 37.45 -2.60 5.58
C PRO A 36 37.62 -3.10 4.15
N GLY A 37 38.23 -4.27 4.01
CA GLY A 37 38.69 -4.85 2.74
C GLY A 37 37.61 -5.34 1.79
N HIS A 38 37.91 -5.23 0.49
CA HIS A 38 37.10 -5.60 -0.68
C HIS A 38 36.80 -7.11 -0.85
N LEU A 39 37.10 -7.96 0.14
CA LEU A 39 36.96 -9.41 -0.01
C LEU A 39 35.51 -9.90 0.22
N ARG A 40 34.70 -9.17 1.00
CA ARG A 40 33.29 -9.55 1.26
C ARG A 40 32.36 -9.23 0.08
N THR A 41 32.69 -8.23 -0.73
CA THR A 41 31.88 -7.81 -1.88
C THR A 41 32.00 -8.77 -3.07
N ALA A 42 33.14 -9.48 -3.20
CA ALA A 42 33.35 -10.45 -4.28
C ALA A 42 32.53 -11.74 -4.12
N ILE A 43 32.28 -12.18 -2.88
CA ILE A 43 31.50 -13.41 -2.60
C ILE A 43 30.00 -13.19 -2.89
N VAL A 44 29.47 -12.01 -2.55
CA VAL A 44 28.05 -11.66 -2.80
C VAL A 44 27.80 -11.47 -4.30
N ALA A 45 28.73 -10.84 -5.03
CA ALA A 45 28.60 -10.68 -6.49
C ALA A 45 28.65 -12.01 -7.25
N GLY A 46 29.48 -12.97 -6.81
CA GLY A 46 29.56 -14.31 -7.40
C GLY A 46 28.30 -15.14 -7.22
N GLY A 47 27.68 -15.09 -6.02
CA GLY A 47 26.44 -15.84 -5.73
C GLY A 47 25.24 -15.36 -6.55
N VAL A 48 25.11 -14.04 -6.75
CA VAL A 48 24.02 -13.45 -7.53
C VAL A 48 24.10 -13.83 -9.01
N ALA A 49 25.31 -13.87 -9.59
CA ALA A 49 25.49 -14.26 -11.00
C ALA A 49 25.08 -15.71 -11.27
N VAL A 50 25.37 -16.63 -10.34
CA VAL A 50 25.00 -18.05 -10.47
C VAL A 50 23.48 -18.24 -10.37
N ALA A 51 22.82 -17.52 -9.46
CA ALA A 51 21.36 -17.57 -9.31
C ALA A 51 20.63 -17.03 -10.56
N VAL A 52 21.10 -15.92 -11.13
CA VAL A 52 20.53 -15.35 -12.37
C VAL A 52 20.71 -16.30 -13.55
N ALA A 53 21.88 -16.93 -13.67
CA ALA A 53 22.13 -17.92 -14.73
C ALA A 53 21.21 -19.15 -14.60
N ALA A 54 21.00 -19.67 -13.38
CA ALA A 54 20.09 -20.79 -13.14
C ALA A 54 18.63 -20.44 -13.50
N ILE A 55 18.15 -19.24 -13.14
CA ILE A 55 16.80 -18.78 -13.48
C ILE A 55 16.65 -18.63 -15.00
N ALA A 56 17.64 -18.05 -15.69
CA ALA A 56 17.61 -17.87 -17.14
C ALA A 56 17.59 -19.22 -17.90
N VAL A 57 18.38 -20.20 -17.45
CA VAL A 57 18.38 -21.55 -18.04
C VAL A 57 17.03 -22.25 -17.83
N THR A 58 16.43 -22.11 -16.64
CA THR A 58 15.13 -22.72 -16.32
C THR A 58 14.01 -22.10 -17.18
N ALA A 59 14.00 -20.78 -17.32
CA ALA A 59 13.03 -20.07 -18.17
C ALA A 59 13.16 -20.46 -19.65
N TYR A 60 14.39 -20.58 -20.15
CA TYR A 60 14.65 -21.03 -21.53
C TYR A 60 14.16 -22.46 -21.77
N TYR A 61 14.36 -23.37 -20.82
CA TYR A 61 13.93 -24.76 -20.97
C TYR A 61 12.40 -24.91 -20.94
N VAL A 62 11.70 -24.21 -20.05
CA VAL A 62 10.23 -24.23 -19.97
C VAL A 62 9.61 -23.69 -21.27
N ASN A 63 10.17 -22.61 -21.82
CA ASN A 63 9.68 -22.02 -23.07
C ASN A 63 9.92 -22.90 -24.31
N LYS A 64 10.96 -23.76 -24.29
CA LYS A 64 11.27 -24.66 -25.41
C LYS A 64 10.50 -25.98 -25.36
N VAL A 65 10.06 -26.43 -24.19
CA VAL A 65 9.44 -27.76 -24.00
C VAL A 65 7.90 -27.69 -23.91
N LYS A 66 7.31 -26.52 -23.61
CA LYS A 66 5.85 -26.33 -23.61
C LYS A 66 5.45 -24.98 -24.22
N PRO A 67 5.26 -24.87 -25.55
CA PRO A 67 4.54 -23.72 -26.10
C PRO A 67 3.11 -23.72 -25.55
N VAL A 68 2.68 -22.60 -24.96
CA VAL A 68 1.30 -22.41 -24.51
C VAL A 68 0.40 -22.42 -25.75
N GLU A 69 -0.41 -23.46 -25.92
CA GLU A 69 -1.46 -23.51 -26.92
C GLU A 69 -2.52 -22.44 -26.62
N THR A 70 -2.68 -21.50 -27.55
CA THR A 70 -3.80 -20.57 -27.60
C THR A 70 -5.08 -21.37 -27.85
N ALA A 71 -5.83 -21.69 -26.79
CA ALA A 71 -7.13 -22.34 -26.92
C ALA A 71 -8.18 -21.34 -27.45
N THR A 72 -8.48 -21.45 -28.74
CA THR A 72 -9.63 -20.83 -29.41
C THR A 72 -10.93 -21.32 -28.77
N ARG A 73 -11.75 -20.40 -28.24
CA ARG A 73 -13.06 -20.70 -27.66
C ARG A 73 -14.14 -20.79 -28.77
N PRO A 74 -14.83 -21.91 -28.97
CA PRO A 74 -16.00 -21.96 -29.86
C PRO A 74 -17.22 -21.26 -29.22
N PRO A 75 -18.16 -20.72 -30.03
CA PRO A 75 -19.29 -19.94 -29.52
C PRO A 75 -20.34 -20.86 -28.87
N VAL A 76 -20.82 -20.48 -27.69
CA VAL A 76 -21.93 -21.15 -26.99
C VAL A 76 -23.24 -20.53 -27.44
N ALA A 77 -24.13 -21.36 -27.97
CA ALA A 77 -25.51 -21.03 -28.31
C ALA A 77 -26.36 -20.80 -27.04
N ALA A 78 -27.29 -19.85 -27.11
CA ALA A 78 -28.21 -19.49 -26.04
C ALA A 78 -29.24 -20.61 -25.76
N PRO A 79 -29.57 -20.92 -24.49
CA PRO A 79 -30.65 -21.84 -24.18
C PRO A 79 -32.03 -21.18 -24.38
N ALA A 80 -32.92 -21.90 -25.06
CA ALA A 80 -34.32 -21.55 -25.28
C ALA A 80 -35.16 -21.60 -23.99
N GLN A 81 -36.15 -20.72 -23.92
CA GLN A 81 -37.10 -20.54 -22.83
C GLN A 81 -38.28 -21.53 -22.98
N PRO A 82 -38.71 -22.26 -21.93
CA PRO A 82 -39.88 -23.14 -22.03
C PRO A 82 -41.19 -22.35 -22.10
N ALA A 83 -42.09 -22.81 -22.98
CA ALA A 83 -43.41 -22.26 -23.21
C ALA A 83 -44.34 -22.38 -21.99
N GLN A 84 -45.11 -21.33 -21.73
CA GLN A 84 -46.14 -21.27 -20.72
C GLN A 84 -47.47 -21.75 -21.33
N ALA A 85 -48.06 -22.79 -20.74
CA ALA A 85 -49.37 -23.31 -21.14
C ALA A 85 -50.49 -22.57 -20.39
N ASP A 86 -51.43 -22.04 -21.16
CA ASP A 86 -52.70 -21.47 -20.72
C ASP A 86 -53.53 -22.49 -19.92
N ASN A 87 -54.14 -22.04 -18.82
CA ASN A 87 -55.34 -22.67 -18.27
C ASN A 87 -56.33 -21.57 -17.85
N ALA A 88 -57.26 -21.30 -18.76
CA ALA A 88 -58.48 -20.56 -18.49
C ALA A 88 -59.45 -21.44 -17.67
N GLY A 89 -59.94 -20.93 -16.55
CA GLY A 89 -60.84 -21.70 -15.68
C GLY A 89 -61.48 -20.93 -14.53
N LYS A 90 -62.42 -20.03 -14.87
CA LYS A 90 -63.65 -19.67 -14.14
C LYS A 90 -63.57 -18.90 -12.80
N ILE A 91 -64.06 -17.68 -12.90
CA ILE A 91 -64.67 -16.82 -11.88
C ILE A 91 -66.01 -17.39 -11.35
N ALA A 92 -66.23 -17.35 -10.03
CA ALA A 92 -67.53 -17.14 -9.37
C ALA A 92 -67.34 -16.96 -7.84
N GLU A 93 -67.23 -15.70 -7.41
CA GLU A 93 -68.15 -15.04 -6.47
C GLU A 93 -68.78 -15.84 -5.31
N ARG A 94 -68.40 -15.53 -4.05
CA ARG A 94 -69.34 -15.34 -2.92
C ARG A 94 -68.65 -14.71 -1.70
N ALA A 95 -69.27 -13.63 -1.22
CA ALA A 95 -68.95 -12.88 -0.01
C ALA A 95 -69.10 -13.70 1.30
N GLY A 96 -68.40 -13.29 2.37
CA GLY A 96 -68.64 -13.74 3.74
C GLY A 96 -67.47 -13.46 4.69
N GLU A 97 -67.80 -12.94 5.88
CA GLU A 97 -66.97 -12.37 6.94
C GLU A 97 -65.86 -13.23 7.59
N ALA A 98 -64.87 -12.48 8.12
CA ALA A 98 -64.08 -12.64 9.36
C ALA A 98 -63.91 -14.04 10.01
N ALA A 99 -62.66 -14.50 10.11
CA ALA A 99 -61.99 -14.92 11.36
C ALA A 99 -60.57 -15.46 11.07
N ALA A 100 -59.58 -14.99 11.85
CA ALA A 100 -58.33 -15.73 12.12
C ALA A 100 -58.61 -16.83 13.17
N PRO A 101 -57.75 -17.86 13.45
CA PRO A 101 -56.28 -17.85 13.32
C PRO A 101 -55.61 -19.21 12.94
N ALA A 102 -54.27 -19.21 13.08
CA ALA A 102 -53.31 -20.31 13.22
C ALA A 102 -52.62 -20.85 11.95
N LEU A 103 -51.38 -20.38 11.73
CA LEU A 103 -50.40 -21.01 10.85
C LEU A 103 -49.27 -21.63 11.69
N VAL A 104 -49.08 -22.92 11.43
CA VAL A 104 -48.09 -23.84 11.98
C VAL A 104 -46.68 -23.39 11.58
N THR A 105 -45.79 -23.28 12.56
CA THR A 105 -44.35 -23.05 12.35
C THR A 105 -43.70 -24.28 11.71
N ARG A 106 -43.12 -24.12 10.52
CA ARG A 106 -42.15 -25.07 9.93
C ARG A 106 -40.77 -24.40 9.97
N PRO A 107 -39.71 -25.04 10.51
CA PRO A 107 -38.37 -24.45 10.51
C PRO A 107 -37.83 -24.43 9.08
N GLN A 108 -37.58 -23.24 8.54
CA GLN A 108 -36.72 -23.08 7.37
C GLN A 108 -35.26 -23.03 7.83
N ALA A 109 -34.45 -23.90 7.27
CA ALA A 109 -33.01 -23.88 7.39
C ALA A 109 -32.48 -22.54 6.87
N GLY A 110 -31.91 -21.74 7.78
CA GLY A 110 -31.26 -20.48 7.45
C GLY A 110 -29.98 -20.73 6.67
N GLY A 111 -30.03 -20.51 5.36
CA GLY A 111 -28.83 -20.17 4.60
C GLY A 111 -28.40 -18.77 5.04
N THR A 112 -27.31 -18.67 5.79
CA THR A 112 -26.69 -17.41 6.16
C THR A 112 -26.19 -16.73 4.89
N ALA A 113 -27.01 -15.86 4.30
CA ALA A 113 -26.50 -14.85 3.39
C ALA A 113 -25.47 -14.02 4.18
N PRO A 114 -24.28 -13.71 3.61
CA PRO A 114 -23.35 -12.83 4.30
C PRO A 114 -24.08 -11.52 4.58
N SER A 115 -24.15 -11.15 5.85
CA SER A 115 -24.60 -9.84 6.28
C SER A 115 -23.81 -8.82 5.45
N GLN A 116 -24.51 -8.10 4.57
CA GLN A 116 -23.96 -6.91 3.94
C GLN A 116 -23.77 -5.87 5.05
N GLU A 117 -22.64 -5.98 5.73
CA GLU A 117 -22.17 -4.97 6.65
C GLU A 117 -22.01 -3.69 5.83
N ILE A 118 -22.78 -2.67 6.17
CA ILE A 118 -22.79 -1.39 5.45
C ILE A 118 -21.40 -0.79 5.64
N ALA A 119 -20.56 -0.87 4.59
CA ALA A 119 -19.21 -0.34 4.62
C ALA A 119 -19.25 1.18 4.82
N VAL A 120 -18.81 1.65 5.98
CA VAL A 120 -18.74 3.08 6.29
C VAL A 120 -17.55 3.70 5.57
N ALA A 121 -17.83 4.61 4.64
CA ALA A 121 -16.81 5.36 3.91
C ALA A 121 -15.98 6.23 4.86
N GLN A 122 -14.65 6.15 4.75
CA GLN A 122 -13.70 7.04 5.42
C GLN A 122 -13.04 7.97 4.40
N ARG A 123 -12.30 8.98 4.87
CA ARG A 123 -11.72 10.00 3.99
C ARG A 123 -10.52 9.47 3.20
N ALA A 124 -10.42 9.90 1.94
CA ALA A 124 -9.22 9.75 1.13
C ALA A 124 -8.96 11.02 0.31
N ILE A 125 -7.71 11.23 -0.08
CA ILE A 125 -7.27 12.42 -0.80
C ILE A 125 -6.13 12.01 -1.73
N LEU A 126 -6.16 12.52 -2.95
CA LEU A 126 -5.03 12.46 -3.87
C LEU A 126 -4.36 13.83 -3.92
N TYR A 127 -3.10 13.88 -3.49
CA TYR A 127 -2.23 15.03 -3.69
C TYR A 127 -1.39 14.81 -4.95
N ILE A 128 -1.39 15.76 -5.88
CA ILE A 128 -0.55 15.72 -7.09
C ILE A 128 0.33 16.97 -7.11
N GLU A 129 1.63 16.77 -7.29
CA GLU A 129 2.56 17.88 -7.48
C GLU A 129 2.23 18.65 -8.77
N ASP A 130 2.22 19.99 -8.67
CA ASP A 130 2.21 20.87 -9.83
C ASP A 130 3.66 21.31 -10.13
N PRO A 131 4.23 20.95 -11.29
CA PRO A 131 5.57 21.40 -11.66
C PRO A 131 5.73 22.92 -11.72
N ALA A 132 4.64 23.66 -11.99
CA ALA A 132 4.67 25.12 -12.03
C ALA A 132 4.68 25.74 -10.63
N VAL A 133 4.08 25.07 -9.64
CA VAL A 133 4.03 25.54 -8.24
C VAL A 133 4.29 24.36 -7.28
N PRO A 134 5.54 23.89 -7.15
CA PRO A 134 5.85 22.66 -6.40
C PRO A 134 5.49 22.71 -4.92
N GLN A 135 5.31 23.91 -4.35
CA GLN A 135 4.96 24.12 -2.94
C GLN A 135 3.45 23.99 -2.65
N THR A 136 2.61 23.89 -3.68
CA THR A 136 1.14 23.84 -3.52
C THR A 136 0.59 22.68 -4.33
N PRO A 137 0.62 21.45 -3.80
CA PRO A 137 0.08 20.30 -4.50
C PRO A 137 -1.44 20.46 -4.70
N ARG A 138 -1.93 20.01 -5.85
CA ARG A 138 -3.38 19.94 -6.10
C ARG A 138 -3.96 18.77 -5.31
N ALA A 139 -4.97 19.03 -4.50
CA ALA A 139 -5.70 18.02 -3.76
C ALA A 139 -7.02 17.68 -4.48
N ALA A 140 -7.32 16.39 -4.61
CA ALA A 140 -8.61 15.87 -5.06
C ALA A 140 -9.20 14.98 -3.97
N ASN A 141 -10.45 15.24 -3.60
CA ASN A 141 -11.11 14.50 -2.52
C ASN A 141 -11.59 13.12 -3.00
N GLY A 142 -11.62 12.19 -2.06
CA GLY A 142 -12.13 10.85 -2.28
C GLY A 142 -12.52 10.16 -0.98
N ARG A 143 -12.72 8.85 -1.08
CA ARG A 143 -13.21 8.01 0.00
C ARG A 143 -12.57 6.64 -0.02
N VAL A 144 -12.53 5.98 1.14
CA VAL A 144 -12.04 4.61 1.27
C VAL A 144 -13.06 3.73 1.98
N PHE A 145 -13.24 2.51 1.49
CA PHE A 145 -14.10 1.49 2.07
C PHE A 145 -13.25 0.32 2.54
N TRP A 146 -13.38 -0.02 3.82
CA TRP A 146 -12.66 -1.13 4.44
C TRP A 146 -13.55 -2.35 4.58
N ARG A 147 -13.01 -3.53 4.29
CA ARG A 147 -13.69 -4.81 4.49
C ARG A 147 -12.70 -5.95 4.70
N LEU A 148 -13.17 -6.96 5.42
CA LEU A 148 -12.49 -8.24 5.51
C LEU A 148 -13.02 -9.16 4.40
N ASP A 149 -12.13 -9.82 3.68
CA ASP A 149 -12.44 -10.77 2.63
C ASP A 149 -11.83 -12.14 2.95
N SER A 150 -12.28 -13.16 2.24
CA SER A 150 -11.83 -14.54 2.35
C SER A 150 -11.46 -15.08 0.97
N GLU A 151 -10.19 -15.43 0.76
CA GLU A 151 -9.72 -16.00 -0.51
C GLU A 151 -9.30 -17.46 -0.33
N SER A 152 -9.81 -18.34 -1.19
CA SER A 152 -9.35 -19.72 -1.25
C SER A 152 -8.09 -19.81 -2.11
N VAL A 153 -6.96 -20.20 -1.50
CA VAL A 153 -5.66 -20.30 -2.19
C VAL A 153 -5.43 -21.65 -2.90
N GLY A 154 -6.50 -22.37 -3.26
CA GLY A 154 -6.47 -23.65 -3.99
C GLY A 154 -7.26 -24.76 -3.28
N GLN A 155 -7.58 -25.85 -4.01
CA GLN A 155 -8.31 -26.99 -3.44
C GLN A 155 -7.55 -27.59 -2.25
N GLY A 156 -8.20 -27.66 -1.09
CA GLY A 156 -7.66 -28.25 0.13
C GLY A 156 -6.73 -27.34 0.95
N ARG A 157 -6.53 -26.07 0.56
CA ARG A 157 -5.83 -25.09 1.39
C ARG A 157 -6.81 -24.32 2.29
N PRO A 158 -6.39 -23.89 3.49
CA PRO A 158 -7.19 -23.02 4.33
C PRO A 158 -7.60 -21.75 3.56
N VAL A 159 -8.81 -21.27 3.84
CA VAL A 159 -9.27 -19.97 3.37
C VAL A 159 -8.44 -18.90 4.06
N GLU A 160 -7.76 -18.06 3.28
CA GLU A 160 -6.92 -16.99 3.79
C GLU A 160 -7.77 -15.74 3.99
N THR A 161 -7.60 -15.11 5.15
CA THR A 161 -8.20 -13.80 5.43
C THR A 161 -7.43 -12.71 4.71
N ILE A 162 -8.13 -11.79 4.05
CA ILE A 162 -7.56 -10.65 3.34
C ILE A 162 -8.20 -9.36 3.83
N VAL A 163 -7.38 -8.36 4.14
CA VAL A 163 -7.88 -6.99 4.36
C VAL A 163 -7.95 -6.30 3.01
N ARG A 164 -9.07 -5.63 2.72
CA ARG A 164 -9.22 -4.79 1.53
C ARG A 164 -9.66 -3.38 1.90
N ALA A 165 -8.96 -2.40 1.33
CA ALA A 165 -9.33 -1.01 1.27
C ALA A 165 -9.55 -0.61 -0.20
N THR A 166 -10.77 -0.22 -0.54
CA THR A 166 -11.10 0.32 -1.87
C THR A 166 -11.16 1.83 -1.77
N VAL A 167 -10.18 2.51 -2.36
CA VAL A 167 -10.07 3.96 -2.40
C VAL A 167 -10.61 4.47 -3.74
N GLU A 168 -11.52 5.43 -3.71
CA GLU A 168 -12.11 6.07 -4.89
C GLU A 168 -11.84 7.58 -4.84
N ILE A 169 -11.26 8.14 -5.92
CA ILE A 169 -11.04 9.58 -6.12
C ILE A 169 -11.82 10.03 -7.38
N PRO A 170 -13.12 10.37 -7.25
CA PRO A 170 -14.00 10.58 -8.40
C PRO A 170 -13.53 11.69 -9.35
N GLU A 171 -13.08 12.81 -8.81
CA GLU A 171 -12.62 13.96 -9.63
C GLU A 171 -11.43 13.64 -10.53
N SER A 172 -10.61 12.64 -10.13
CA SER A 172 -9.46 12.18 -10.90
C SER A 172 -9.72 10.88 -11.66
N GLY A 173 -10.94 10.33 -11.57
CA GLY A 173 -11.27 9.04 -12.19
C GLY A 173 -10.43 7.86 -11.67
N LEU A 174 -9.74 8.01 -10.54
CA LEU A 174 -8.76 7.05 -10.04
C LEU A 174 -9.36 6.20 -8.92
N THR A 175 -9.14 4.89 -9.00
CA THR A 175 -9.46 3.94 -7.93
C THR A 175 -8.22 3.13 -7.58
N LEU A 176 -8.03 2.86 -6.29
CA LEU A 176 -7.00 1.97 -5.76
C LEU A 176 -7.67 0.84 -4.96
N ASP A 177 -7.41 -0.38 -5.37
CA ASP A 177 -7.71 -1.61 -4.64
C ASP A 177 -6.46 -2.02 -3.87
N PHE A 178 -6.43 -1.67 -2.58
CA PHE A 178 -5.33 -1.91 -1.66
C PHE A 178 -5.64 -3.12 -0.78
N THR A 179 -4.81 -4.15 -0.81
CA THR A 179 -5.01 -5.36 -0.02
C THR A 179 -3.84 -5.65 0.90
N ILE A 180 -4.10 -6.27 2.05
CA ILE A 180 -3.05 -6.85 2.91
C ILE A 180 -3.41 -8.30 3.17
N ARG A 181 -2.45 -9.20 2.98
CA ARG A 181 -2.58 -10.62 3.30
C ARG A 181 -1.32 -11.18 3.94
N ARG A 182 -1.46 -12.21 4.77
CA ARG A 182 -0.32 -13.00 5.26
C ARG A 182 0.37 -13.70 4.10
N ASN A 183 1.70 -13.74 4.12
CA ASN A 183 2.45 -14.58 3.19
C ASN A 183 2.50 -16.01 3.74
N THR A 184 2.04 -16.97 2.95
CA THR A 184 2.09 -18.41 3.28
C THR A 184 2.99 -19.21 2.35
N ASP A 185 3.66 -18.54 1.41
CA ASP A 185 4.67 -19.12 0.54
C ASP A 185 6.06 -19.01 1.18
N ASN A 186 6.61 -20.14 1.59
CA ASN A 186 7.94 -20.23 2.20
C ASN A 186 9.08 -19.96 1.20
N ALA A 187 8.82 -20.03 -0.11
CA ALA A 187 9.82 -19.72 -1.13
C ALA A 187 10.05 -18.20 -1.28
N PHE A 188 9.10 -17.38 -0.82
CA PHE A 188 9.18 -15.93 -0.89
C PHE A 188 9.40 -15.32 0.51
N PRO A 189 10.55 -14.67 0.78
CA PRO A 189 10.91 -14.23 2.14
C PRO A 189 10.19 -12.93 2.54
N ALA A 190 8.88 -13.02 2.73
CA ALA A 190 8.03 -11.92 3.18
C ALA A 190 7.14 -12.37 4.34
N SER A 191 6.78 -11.45 5.25
CA SER A 191 5.79 -11.74 6.30
C SER A 191 4.36 -11.54 5.81
N HIS A 192 4.13 -10.45 5.10
CA HIS A 192 2.85 -10.08 4.51
C HIS A 192 3.07 -9.47 3.14
N ILE A 193 2.02 -9.49 2.32
CA ILE A 193 2.00 -8.93 0.99
C ILE A 193 0.94 -7.84 0.95
N ILE A 194 1.34 -6.65 0.53
CA ILE A 194 0.42 -5.57 0.20
C ILE A 194 0.23 -5.56 -1.32
N GLY A 195 -1.00 -5.77 -1.78
CA GLY A 195 -1.35 -5.64 -3.20
C GLY A 195 -1.92 -4.26 -3.48
N MET A 196 -1.53 -3.66 -4.59
CA MET A 196 -2.01 -2.33 -5.01
C MET A 196 -2.36 -2.39 -6.49
N ARG A 197 -3.66 -2.39 -6.78
CA ARG A 197 -4.19 -2.37 -8.15
C ARG A 197 -4.90 -1.06 -8.41
N PHE A 198 -4.49 -0.36 -9.46
CA PHE A 198 -5.07 0.92 -9.85
C PHE A 198 -5.96 0.75 -11.08
N SER A 199 -7.00 1.57 -11.16
CA SER A 199 -7.77 1.79 -12.38
C SER A 199 -8.02 3.28 -12.54
N SER A 200 -7.80 3.83 -13.74
CA SER A 200 -8.17 5.20 -14.09
C SER A 200 -9.18 5.20 -15.23
N THR A 201 -10.11 6.16 -15.22
CA THR A 201 -11.02 6.43 -16.34
C THR A 201 -10.47 7.45 -17.35
N GLY A 202 -9.34 8.11 -17.06
CA GLY A 202 -8.71 9.05 -17.99
C GLY A 202 -7.73 8.38 -18.96
N ASP A 203 -6.93 9.20 -19.65
CA ASP A 203 -6.02 8.73 -20.70
C ASP A 203 -4.89 7.86 -20.12
N PRO A 204 -4.80 6.56 -20.48
CA PRO A 204 -3.76 5.68 -19.98
C PRO A 204 -2.33 6.15 -20.28
N ALA A 205 -2.11 6.92 -21.35
CA ALA A 205 -0.79 7.44 -21.71
C ALA A 205 -0.26 8.45 -20.68
N THR A 206 -1.14 9.10 -19.91
CA THR A 206 -0.77 10.16 -18.97
C THR A 206 -1.12 9.84 -17.51
N GLU A 207 -2.21 9.10 -17.29
CA GLU A 207 -2.78 8.84 -15.97
C GLU A 207 -2.53 7.42 -15.43
N SER A 208 -1.95 6.52 -16.22
CA SER A 208 -1.54 5.22 -15.68
C SER A 208 -0.47 5.40 -14.61
N VAL A 209 -0.56 4.60 -13.54
CA VAL A 209 0.45 4.56 -12.48
C VAL A 209 1.60 3.69 -12.98
N ARG A 210 2.80 4.28 -13.06
CA ARG A 210 4.03 3.61 -13.51
C ARG A 210 4.90 3.14 -12.37
N GLU A 211 4.88 3.83 -11.24
CA GLU A 211 5.62 3.44 -10.05
C GLU A 211 4.83 3.73 -8.78
N VAL A 212 5.12 2.94 -7.75
CA VAL A 212 4.53 3.07 -6.42
C VAL A 212 5.64 2.98 -5.37
N GLY A 213 5.70 3.97 -4.49
CA GLY A 213 6.60 3.98 -3.34
C GLY A 213 6.11 3.07 -2.22
N VAL A 214 6.99 2.78 -1.26
CA VAL A 214 6.62 1.96 -0.10
C VAL A 214 5.51 2.66 0.69
N PRO A 215 4.39 1.97 1.02
CA PRO A 215 3.33 2.55 1.84
C PRO A 215 3.88 3.08 3.16
N GLN A 216 3.37 4.24 3.59
CA GLN A 216 3.80 4.93 4.80
C GLN A 216 2.62 5.12 5.73
N PHE A 217 2.86 5.01 7.03
CA PHE A 217 1.82 5.08 8.05
C PHE A 217 2.07 6.29 8.97
N LYS A 218 1.03 7.07 9.27
CA LYS A 218 1.12 8.32 10.06
C LYS A 218 -0.04 8.49 11.05
N THR A 219 0.17 9.31 12.07
CA THR A 219 -0.82 9.54 13.13
C THR A 219 -1.88 10.53 12.66
N GLU A 220 -1.44 11.63 12.03
CA GLU A 220 -2.33 12.66 11.48
C GLU A 220 -2.09 12.87 9.99
N GLU A 221 -3.08 13.42 9.29
CA GLU A 221 -3.04 13.64 7.84
C GLU A 221 -1.85 14.51 7.40
N SER A 222 -1.55 15.58 8.13
CA SER A 222 -0.49 16.55 7.80
C SER A 222 0.92 16.08 8.18
N GLU A 223 1.04 14.99 8.94
CA GLU A 223 2.33 14.49 9.38
C GLU A 223 3.07 13.74 8.27
N ARG A 224 4.40 13.64 8.43
CA ARG A 224 5.21 12.76 7.60
C ARG A 224 5.01 11.30 8.02
N GLY A 225 4.65 10.44 7.08
CA GLY A 225 4.53 9.01 7.33
C GLY A 225 5.86 8.28 7.52
N ALA A 226 5.82 7.25 8.38
CA ALA A 226 6.88 6.28 8.54
C ALA A 226 6.70 5.17 7.49
N PRO A 227 7.69 4.94 6.59
CA PRO A 227 7.59 3.85 5.62
C PRO A 227 7.66 2.49 6.33
N LEU A 228 6.95 1.50 5.76
CA LEU A 228 7.13 0.11 6.15
C LEU A 228 8.52 -0.41 5.72
N SER A 229 9.06 -1.39 6.44
CA SER A 229 10.17 -2.20 5.94
C SER A 229 9.62 -3.16 4.90
N ALA A 230 9.75 -2.81 3.61
CA ALA A 230 9.21 -3.57 2.49
C ALA A 230 10.03 -3.40 1.21
N ILE A 231 9.88 -4.35 0.29
CA ILE A 231 10.38 -4.25 -1.09
C ILE A 231 9.18 -4.09 -2.03
N ASN A 232 9.18 -3.02 -2.82
CA ASN A 232 8.15 -2.78 -3.83
C ASN A 232 8.55 -3.37 -5.17
N SER A 233 7.58 -3.88 -5.92
CA SER A 233 7.77 -4.35 -7.30
C SER A 233 6.51 -4.15 -8.13
N ALA A 234 6.69 -3.82 -9.40
CA ALA A 234 5.61 -3.82 -10.38
C ALA A 234 5.43 -5.25 -10.90
N LEU A 235 4.19 -5.74 -10.91
CA LEU A 235 3.83 -7.04 -11.52
C LEU A 235 3.22 -6.86 -12.91
N GLY A 236 2.76 -5.67 -13.23
CA GLY A 236 2.20 -5.29 -14.51
C GLY A 236 1.82 -3.82 -14.52
N GLU A 237 1.16 -3.38 -15.58
CA GLU A 237 0.61 -2.03 -15.62
C GLU A 237 -0.44 -1.84 -14.53
N ASN A 238 -0.33 -0.75 -13.77
CA ASN A 238 -1.25 -0.44 -12.67
C ASN A 238 -1.37 -1.54 -11.60
N LEU A 239 -0.43 -2.49 -11.53
CA LEU A 239 -0.45 -3.59 -10.58
C LEU A 239 0.90 -3.72 -9.88
N PHE A 240 0.89 -3.48 -8.57
CA PHE A 240 2.08 -3.41 -7.75
C PHE A 240 1.91 -4.25 -6.49
N VAL A 241 3.05 -4.67 -5.94
CA VAL A 241 3.13 -5.37 -4.67
C VAL A 241 4.20 -4.73 -3.81
N ALA A 242 3.92 -4.61 -2.51
CA ALA A 242 4.94 -4.40 -1.49
C ALA A 242 5.06 -5.66 -0.63
N ALA A 243 6.21 -6.33 -0.70
CA ALA A 243 6.55 -7.48 0.10
C ALA A 243 7.15 -7.01 1.44
N LEU A 244 6.42 -7.20 2.54
CA LEU A 244 6.88 -6.78 3.86
C LEU A 244 7.99 -7.69 4.35
N SER A 245 9.03 -7.12 4.95
CA SER A 245 10.16 -7.86 5.50
C SER A 245 9.70 -8.99 6.43
N ASN A 246 10.43 -10.11 6.42
CA ASN A 246 10.28 -11.22 7.35
C ASN A 246 11.29 -11.20 8.50
N VAL A 247 12.15 -10.17 8.58
CA VAL A 247 13.10 -10.00 9.69
C VAL A 247 12.31 -9.68 10.97
N PRO A 248 12.48 -10.43 12.09
CA PRO A 248 11.57 -10.33 13.25
C PRO A 248 11.35 -8.92 13.83
N VAL A 249 12.42 -8.13 13.94
CA VAL A 249 12.33 -6.75 14.45
C VAL A 249 11.54 -5.84 13.49
N GLU A 250 11.68 -6.06 12.18
CA GLU A 250 10.99 -5.29 11.15
C GLU A 250 9.52 -5.72 11.03
N VAL A 251 9.22 -7.02 11.19
CA VAL A 251 7.85 -7.52 11.29
C VAL A 251 7.14 -6.84 12.45
N THR A 252 7.74 -6.83 13.63
CA THR A 252 7.17 -6.20 14.84
C THR A 252 6.89 -4.71 14.60
N ARG A 253 7.85 -3.98 14.02
CA ARG A 253 7.70 -2.56 13.67
C ARG A 253 6.59 -2.34 12.62
N ASN A 254 6.53 -3.15 11.58
CA ASN A 254 5.52 -3.02 10.54
C ASN A 254 4.12 -3.26 11.11
N VAL A 255 3.95 -4.29 11.94
CA VAL A 255 2.67 -4.58 12.61
C VAL A 255 2.26 -3.43 13.52
N ASP A 256 3.19 -2.87 14.31
CA ASP A 256 2.94 -1.69 15.14
C ASP A 256 2.46 -0.49 14.30
N LEU A 257 3.16 -0.17 13.21
CA LEU A 257 2.75 0.91 12.30
C LEU A 257 1.36 0.67 11.72
N ILE A 258 1.09 -0.54 11.23
CA ILE A 258 -0.18 -0.88 10.58
C ILE A 258 -1.35 -0.78 11.55
N LEU A 259 -1.18 -1.27 12.78
CA LEU A 259 -2.26 -1.30 13.77
C LEU A 259 -2.46 0.06 14.45
N ASN A 260 -1.38 0.79 14.77
CA ASN A 260 -1.44 1.93 15.69
C ASN A 260 -1.44 3.32 15.02
N ARG A 261 -1.18 3.41 13.70
CA ARG A 261 -1.23 4.69 12.96
C ARG A 261 -2.55 4.85 12.23
N ALA A 262 -3.18 6.01 12.24
CA ALA A 262 -4.54 6.19 11.72
C ALA A 262 -4.62 6.36 10.18
N TRP A 263 -3.55 6.84 9.55
CA TRP A 263 -3.52 7.22 8.15
C TRP A 263 -2.46 6.46 7.36
N ILE A 264 -2.72 6.28 6.07
CA ILE A 264 -1.84 5.60 5.12
C ILE A 264 -1.58 6.52 3.93
N ASP A 265 -0.31 6.65 3.57
CA ASP A 265 0.17 7.31 2.34
C ASP A 265 0.71 6.27 1.37
N VAL A 266 0.26 6.35 0.11
CA VAL A 266 0.78 5.57 -1.01
C VAL A 266 1.35 6.54 -2.05
N PRO A 267 2.69 6.72 -2.07
CA PRO A 267 3.34 7.54 -3.09
C PRO A 267 3.22 6.89 -4.47
N VAL A 268 2.91 7.66 -5.50
CA VAL A 268 2.74 7.19 -6.87
C VAL A 268 3.46 8.10 -7.87
N ARG A 269 3.87 7.52 -9.01
CA ARG A 269 4.33 8.27 -10.18
C ARG A 269 3.49 7.87 -11.39
N PHE A 270 2.87 8.86 -12.02
CA PHE A 270 2.03 8.67 -13.20
C PHE A 270 2.87 8.61 -14.48
N ALA A 271 2.28 8.10 -15.56
CA ALA A 271 2.91 8.03 -16.88
C ALA A 271 3.28 9.39 -17.46
N SER A 272 2.51 10.43 -17.12
CA SER A 272 2.84 11.84 -17.39
C SER A 272 4.13 12.31 -16.71
N GLY A 273 4.68 11.55 -15.76
CA GLY A 273 5.83 11.94 -14.94
C GLY A 273 5.46 12.70 -13.66
N LYS A 274 4.18 13.09 -13.51
CA LYS A 274 3.68 13.74 -12.28
C LYS A 274 3.80 12.77 -11.09
N ARG A 275 4.18 13.33 -9.94
CA ARG A 275 4.23 12.60 -8.67
C ARG A 275 2.98 12.91 -7.88
N GLY A 276 2.48 11.92 -7.17
CA GLY A 276 1.36 12.10 -6.27
C GLY A 276 1.47 11.23 -5.03
N ILE A 277 0.59 11.48 -4.07
CA ILE A 277 0.43 10.70 -2.86
C ILE A 277 -1.07 10.49 -2.66
N ILE A 278 -1.49 9.23 -2.55
CA ILE A 278 -2.84 8.88 -2.14
C ILE A 278 -2.81 8.70 -0.62
N THR A 279 -3.48 9.59 0.09
CA THR A 279 -3.61 9.59 1.54
C THR A 279 -5.00 9.13 1.91
N PHE A 280 -5.15 8.10 2.75
CA PHE A 280 -6.46 7.63 3.17
C PHE A 280 -6.48 7.18 4.63
N GLU A 281 -7.65 7.35 5.25
CA GLU A 281 -7.87 7.11 6.67
C GLU A 281 -8.35 5.67 6.91
N LYS A 282 -7.85 5.05 7.98
CA LYS A 282 -8.43 3.79 8.45
C LYS A 282 -9.82 4.00 9.07
N GLY A 283 -9.97 5.04 9.87
CA GLY A 283 -11.12 5.22 10.75
C GLY A 283 -11.36 4.02 11.67
N VAL A 284 -12.54 3.95 12.26
CA VAL A 284 -12.93 2.82 13.12
C VAL A 284 -13.01 1.51 12.32
N SER A 285 -13.62 1.55 11.14
CA SER A 285 -13.85 0.36 10.30
C SER A 285 -12.54 -0.27 9.81
N GLY A 286 -11.61 0.52 9.29
CA GLY A 286 -10.29 0.02 8.88
C GLY A 286 -9.44 -0.43 10.05
N GLY A 287 -9.52 0.27 11.19
CA GLY A 287 -8.84 -0.15 12.43
C GLY A 287 -9.28 -1.53 12.90
N GLN A 288 -10.59 -1.77 12.97
CA GLN A 288 -11.17 -3.08 13.33
C GLN A 288 -10.82 -4.17 12.32
N THR A 289 -10.99 -3.87 11.01
CA THR A 289 -10.67 -4.83 9.94
C THR A 289 -9.21 -5.31 10.02
N LEU A 290 -8.27 -4.39 10.24
CA LEU A 290 -6.86 -4.72 10.39
C LEU A 290 -6.58 -5.48 11.68
N ALA A 291 -7.14 -5.03 12.82
CA ALA A 291 -6.96 -5.72 14.10
C ALA A 291 -7.46 -7.17 14.05
N ASP A 292 -8.61 -7.40 13.43
CA ASP A 292 -9.20 -8.74 13.27
C ASP A 292 -8.33 -9.63 12.39
N ALA A 293 -7.86 -9.13 11.26
CA ALA A 293 -7.00 -9.88 10.35
C ALA A 293 -5.67 -10.28 11.02
N PHE A 294 -4.96 -9.31 11.61
CA PHE A 294 -3.71 -9.60 12.33
C PHE A 294 -3.95 -10.46 13.58
N GLY A 295 -5.13 -10.37 14.20
CA GLY A 295 -5.58 -11.25 15.26
C GLY A 295 -5.65 -12.72 14.83
N ARG A 296 -6.15 -12.97 13.61
CA ARG A 296 -6.28 -14.32 13.00
C ARG A 296 -4.98 -14.87 12.42
N TRP A 297 -4.04 -14.01 12.03
CA TRP A 297 -2.76 -14.42 11.44
C TRP A 297 -1.69 -14.82 12.45
N ARG A 298 -1.94 -14.65 13.74
CA ARG A 298 -1.04 -15.09 14.82
C ARG A 298 -0.91 -16.60 14.89
#